data_AF-Q02666-F1
#
_entry.id   AF-Q02666-F1
#
_cell.length_a   1.000
_cell.length_b   1.000
_cell.length_c   1.000
_cell.angle_alpha   90.00
_cell.angle_beta   90.00
_cell.angle_gamma   90.00
#
_symmetry.space_group_name_H-M   'P 1'
#
loop_
_entity.id
_entity.type
_entity.pdbx_description
1 polymer ?
#
loop_
_entity_poly.entity_id
_entity_poly.type
_entity_poly.pdbx_seq_one_letter_code
_entity_poly.pdbx_strand_id
1 'polypeptide(L)'
;RYYLKLGQYLFYPKRIPMIVKPKPYTNRVNGGYLINDVRFNMDIVKQKWNVRERSQILDINKIYDIVNNLSSVEYKINTEVLDFIELYGSDYFEKELIDSSYIHTLLEKSKLTKKEKV
;
A
#
# COMPACT_ATOMS: atom_id res chain seq x y z
N ARG A 1 6.20 34.37 11.57
CA ARG A 1 6.34 34.41 10.09
C ARG A 1 7.46 33.46 9.70
N TYR A 2 7.14 32.23 9.30
CA TYR A 2 8.14 31.24 8.88
C TYR A 2 8.26 31.24 7.36
N TYR A 3 9.46 31.47 6.85
CA TYR A 3 9.77 31.38 5.43
C TYR A 3 9.95 29.91 5.05
N LEU A 4 9.07 29.36 4.23
CA LEU A 4 9.27 28.05 3.59
C LEU A 4 10.34 28.20 2.51
N LYS A 5 11.45 27.46 2.67
CA LYS A 5 12.53 27.34 1.69
C LYS A 5 11.94 26.72 0.40
N LEU A 6 11.83 27.53 -0.66
CA LEU A 6 11.52 27.05 -2.02
C LEU A 6 12.59 26.03 -2.44
N GLY A 7 12.27 24.73 -2.42
CA GLY A 7 13.18 23.70 -2.90
C GLY A 7 12.95 22.29 -2.38
N GLN A 8 12.17 22.10 -1.30
CA GLN A 8 11.68 20.77 -0.95
C GLN A 8 10.57 20.37 -1.92
N TYR A 9 10.91 19.51 -2.89
CA TYR A 9 9.90 18.78 -3.66
C TYR A 9 8.93 18.12 -2.66
N LEU A 10 7.67 18.55 -2.66
CA LEU A 10 6.60 17.84 -1.98
C LEU A 10 6.48 16.46 -2.64
N PHE A 11 7.13 15.46 -2.03
CA PHE A 11 7.02 14.08 -2.44
C PHE A 11 5.65 13.57 -1.98
N TYR A 12 4.63 13.87 -2.76
CA TYR A 12 3.30 13.38 -2.47
C TYR A 12 3.28 11.85 -2.59
N PRO A 13 2.76 11.13 -1.58
CA PRO A 13 2.61 9.69 -1.67
C PRO A 13 1.70 9.35 -2.85
N LYS A 14 2.22 8.58 -3.81
CA LYS A 14 1.49 8.19 -5.03
C LYS A 14 0.42 7.11 -4.78
N ARG A 15 0.36 6.56 -3.57
CA ARG A 15 -0.51 5.44 -3.17
C ARG A 15 -1.21 5.79 -1.85
N ILE A 16 -2.28 6.56 -1.95
CA ILE A 16 -3.16 6.92 -0.84
C ILE A 16 -4.53 6.26 -1.03
N PRO A 17 -5.30 6.03 0.03
CA PRO A 17 -6.68 5.55 -0.08
C PRO A 17 -7.49 6.43 -1.06
N MET A 18 -8.38 5.79 -1.81
CA MET A 18 -9.23 6.49 -2.77
C MET A 18 -10.39 7.16 -2.04
N ILE A 19 -10.77 8.35 -2.49
CA ILE A 19 -11.97 9.08 -2.02
C ILE A 19 -13.21 8.78 -2.87
N VAL A 20 -13.09 7.81 -3.78
CA VAL A 20 -14.15 7.37 -4.70
C VAL A 20 -14.14 5.85 -4.77
N LYS A 21 -15.25 5.27 -5.21
CA LYS A 21 -15.34 3.83 -5.43
C LYS A 21 -14.22 3.35 -6.37
N PRO A 22 -13.48 2.29 -6.01
CA PRO A 22 -12.41 1.78 -6.86
C PRO A 22 -12.97 1.19 -8.16
N LYS A 23 -12.14 1.21 -9.21
CA LYS A 23 -12.42 0.52 -10.46
C LYS A 23 -12.50 -0.98 -10.18
N PRO A 24 -13.52 -1.71 -10.65
CA PRO A 24 -13.62 -3.15 -10.39
C PRO A 24 -12.53 -3.91 -11.14
N TYR A 25 -11.96 -4.91 -10.48
CA TYR A 25 -11.09 -5.89 -11.11
C TYR A 25 -11.91 -6.93 -11.86
N THR A 26 -11.42 -7.33 -13.04
CA THR A 26 -11.96 -8.43 -13.84
C THR A 26 -10.83 -9.18 -14.53
N ASN A 27 -11.12 -10.30 -15.20
CA ASN A 27 -10.14 -11.07 -15.98
C ASN A 27 -9.43 -10.23 -17.07
N ARG A 28 -10.01 -9.09 -17.49
CA ARG A 28 -9.50 -8.26 -18.59
C ARG A 28 -9.05 -6.86 -18.17
N VAL A 29 -9.30 -6.48 -16.92
CA VAL A 29 -9.16 -5.10 -16.44
C VAL A 29 -8.53 -5.12 -15.06
N ASN A 30 -7.39 -4.45 -14.89
CA ASN A 30 -6.84 -4.22 -13.57
C ASN A 30 -7.58 -3.06 -12.90
N GLY A 31 -8.38 -3.41 -11.90
CA GLY A 31 -9.12 -2.51 -11.04
C GLY A 31 -8.26 -1.75 -10.03
N GLY A 32 -8.88 -1.24 -8.97
CA GLY A 32 -8.26 -0.40 -7.97
C GLY A 32 -8.29 1.08 -8.38
N TYR A 33 -7.12 1.69 -8.51
CA TYR A 33 -7.01 3.10 -8.88
C TYR A 33 -7.59 3.39 -10.27
N LEU A 34 -8.20 4.56 -10.44
CA LEU A 34 -8.79 4.98 -11.72
C LEU A 34 -7.78 5.06 -12.87
N ILE A 35 -6.49 5.22 -12.55
CA ILE A 35 -5.38 5.32 -13.51
C ILE A 35 -4.67 3.98 -13.76
N ASN A 36 -5.08 2.89 -13.10
CA ASN A 36 -4.62 1.54 -13.42
C ASN A 36 -5.11 1.15 -14.83
N ASP A 37 -4.33 0.33 -15.52
CA ASP A 37 -4.40 -0.02 -16.97
C ASP A 37 -3.97 1.08 -17.94
N VAL A 38 -3.91 2.34 -17.51
CA VAL A 38 -3.52 3.46 -18.38
C VAL A 38 -2.07 3.85 -18.14
N ARG A 39 -1.70 4.08 -16.88
CA ARG A 39 -0.34 4.52 -16.49
C ARG A 39 0.43 3.49 -15.68
N PHE A 40 -0.29 2.59 -15.03
CA PHE A 40 0.28 1.57 -14.16
C PHE A 40 -0.39 0.23 -14.44
N ASN A 41 0.42 -0.82 -14.42
CA ASN A 41 -0.06 -2.19 -14.54
C ASN A 41 0.27 -2.94 -13.25
N MET A 42 -0.68 -2.99 -12.32
CA MET A 42 -0.52 -3.70 -11.04
C MET A 42 -1.54 -4.83 -10.97
N ASP A 43 -1.07 -6.02 -11.29
CA ASP A 43 -1.86 -7.25 -11.17
C ASP A 43 -2.12 -7.59 -9.69
N ILE A 44 -3.30 -8.15 -9.42
CA ILE A 44 -3.68 -8.64 -8.08
C ILE A 44 -2.75 -9.78 -7.65
N VAL A 45 -2.40 -10.66 -8.59
CA VAL A 45 -1.57 -11.83 -8.33
C VAL A 45 -0.20 -11.64 -8.94
N LYS A 46 0.82 -11.58 -8.08
CA LYS A 46 2.21 -11.57 -8.52
C LYS A 46 2.61 -12.98 -8.98
N GLN A 47 2.84 -13.13 -10.28
CA GLN A 47 3.30 -14.38 -10.85
C GLN A 47 4.74 -14.68 -10.39
N LYS A 48 4.93 -15.80 -9.68
CA LYS A 48 6.25 -16.36 -9.36
C LYS A 48 6.46 -17.63 -10.15
N TRP A 49 7.63 -17.76 -10.78
CA TRP A 49 7.94 -18.87 -11.69
C TRP A 49 7.77 -20.26 -11.03
N ASN A 50 8.11 -20.37 -9.75
CA ASN A 50 8.05 -21.61 -8.97
C ASN A 50 6.65 -21.92 -8.39
N VAL A 51 5.67 -21.05 -8.58
CA VAL A 51 4.29 -21.21 -8.04
C VAL A 51 3.24 -21.00 -9.13
N ARG A 52 3.64 -21.06 -10.40
CA ARG A 52 2.83 -20.64 -11.55
C ARG A 52 1.47 -21.34 -11.59
N GLU A 53 1.45 -22.67 -11.44
CA GLU A 53 0.21 -23.46 -11.51
C GLU A 53 -0.77 -23.10 -10.38
N ARG A 54 -0.28 -22.89 -9.17
CA ARG A 54 -1.12 -22.52 -8.01
C ARG A 54 -1.52 -21.05 -7.98
N SER A 55 -0.87 -20.21 -8.79
CA SER A 55 -1.13 -18.77 -8.89
C SER A 55 -2.03 -18.42 -10.07
N GLN A 56 -2.57 -19.42 -10.77
CA GLN A 56 -3.54 -19.19 -11.84
C GLN A 56 -4.89 -18.78 -11.26
N ILE A 57 -5.41 -17.68 -11.77
CA ILE A 57 -6.79 -17.27 -11.51
C ILE A 57 -7.66 -18.03 -12.51
N LEU A 58 -8.36 -19.06 -12.03
CA LEU A 58 -9.34 -19.80 -12.81
C LEU A 58 -10.71 -19.12 -12.69
N ASP A 59 -11.61 -19.33 -13.65
CA ASP A 59 -12.96 -18.74 -13.60
C ASP A 59 -13.80 -19.25 -12.40
N ILE A 60 -13.44 -20.40 -11.82
CA ILE A 60 -14.03 -20.89 -10.57
C ILE A 60 -13.54 -20.10 -9.34
N ASN A 61 -12.41 -19.41 -9.45
CA ASN A 61 -11.83 -18.63 -8.37
C ASN A 61 -12.51 -17.26 -8.35
N LYS A 62 -13.44 -17.09 -7.40
CA LYS A 62 -14.14 -15.83 -7.08
C LYS A 62 -13.22 -14.74 -6.51
N ILE A 63 -11.94 -14.76 -6.85
CA ILE A 63 -10.92 -13.85 -6.30
C ILE A 63 -11.25 -12.39 -6.66
N TYR A 64 -11.73 -12.14 -7.87
CA TYR A 64 -12.15 -10.80 -8.27
C TYR A 64 -13.34 -10.31 -7.46
N ASP A 65 -14.34 -11.16 -7.20
CA ASP A 65 -15.48 -10.82 -6.36
C ASP A 65 -15.02 -10.47 -4.93
N ILE A 66 -14.15 -11.30 -4.36
CA ILE A 66 -13.60 -11.07 -3.02
C ILE A 66 -12.83 -9.76 -2.97
N VAL A 67 -11.92 -9.52 -3.91
CA VAL A 67 -11.10 -8.30 -3.95
C VAL A 67 -11.96 -7.06 -4.17
N ASN A 68 -12.94 -7.13 -5.07
CA ASN A 68 -13.87 -6.03 -5.32
C ASN A 68 -14.71 -5.73 -4.08
N ASN A 69 -15.21 -6.76 -3.39
CA ASN A 69 -15.97 -6.60 -2.16
C ASN A 69 -15.12 -5.96 -1.05
N LEU A 70 -13.92 -6.49 -0.80
CA LEU A 70 -13.00 -5.93 0.21
C LEU A 70 -12.61 -4.48 -0.10
N SER A 71 -12.33 -4.18 -1.37
CA SER A 71 -11.92 -2.84 -1.79
C SER A 71 -13.08 -1.84 -1.78
N SER A 72 -14.33 -2.32 -1.81
CA SER A 72 -15.53 -1.46 -1.80
C SER A 72 -15.92 -0.98 -0.41
N VAL A 73 -15.27 -1.50 0.65
CA VAL A 73 -15.56 -1.10 2.02
C VAL A 73 -15.09 0.34 2.23
N GLU A 74 -16.01 1.19 2.67
CA GLU A 74 -15.72 2.58 2.99
C GLU A 74 -15.10 2.69 4.38
N TYR A 75 -14.09 3.56 4.51
CA TYR A 75 -13.41 3.81 5.77
C TYR A 75 -13.52 5.28 6.14
N LYS A 76 -13.57 5.55 7.45
CA LYS A 76 -13.53 6.90 8.01
C LYS A 76 -12.49 6.94 9.12
N ILE A 77 -11.76 8.05 9.20
CA ILE A 77 -10.83 8.31 10.30
C ILE A 77 -11.64 8.52 11.58
N ASN A 78 -11.29 7.79 12.64
CA ASN A 78 -11.79 8.08 13.97
C ASN A 78 -11.05 9.31 14.52
N THR A 79 -11.74 10.46 14.52
CA THR A 79 -11.15 11.75 14.92
C THR A 79 -10.82 11.78 16.41
N GLU A 80 -11.63 11.19 17.27
CA GLU A 80 -11.37 11.16 18.72
C GLU A 80 -10.07 10.41 19.05
N VAL A 81 -9.83 9.28 18.37
CA VAL A 81 -8.58 8.52 18.51
C VAL A 81 -7.41 9.28 17.90
N LEU A 82 -7.62 9.93 16.76
CA LEU A 82 -6.58 10.75 16.13
C LEU A 82 -6.15 11.90 17.04
N ASP A 83 -7.11 12.63 17.61
CA ASP A 83 -6.88 13.76 18.51
C ASP A 83 -6.15 13.29 19.79
N PHE A 84 -6.54 12.12 20.32
CA PHE A 84 -5.84 11.50 21.44
C PHE A 84 -4.36 11.20 21.10
N ILE A 85 -4.10 10.60 19.94
CA ILE A 85 -2.73 10.30 19.48
C ILE A 85 -1.94 11.60 19.25
N GLU A 86 -2.57 12.66 18.76
CA GLU A 86 -1.87 13.94 18.54
C GLU A 86 -1.48 14.61 19.87
N LEU A 87 -2.36 14.58 20.87
CA LEU A 87 -2.14 15.23 22.16
C LEU A 87 -1.22 14.44 23.09
N TYR A 88 -1.36 13.12 23.09
CA TYR A 88 -0.72 12.24 24.07
C TYR A 88 0.26 11.25 23.43
N GLY A 89 0.45 11.35 22.11
CA GLY A 89 1.18 10.35 21.34
C GLY A 89 2.63 10.17 21.78
N SER A 90 3.30 11.28 22.05
CA SER A 90 4.69 11.30 22.54
C SER A 90 4.83 10.60 23.89
N ASP A 91 3.85 10.74 24.76
CA ASP A 91 3.96 10.32 26.16
C ASP A 91 3.59 8.84 26.33
N TYR A 92 2.60 8.37 25.55
CA TYR A 92 2.11 7.00 25.64
C TYR A 92 2.77 6.04 24.64
N PHE A 93 3.27 6.54 23.52
CA PHE A 93 3.80 5.69 22.46
C PHE A 93 5.24 6.01 22.06
N GLU A 94 6.01 6.69 22.92
CA GLU A 94 7.44 6.98 22.71
C GLU A 94 8.26 5.75 22.28
N LYS A 95 7.83 4.55 22.69
CA LYS A 95 8.47 3.26 22.39
C LYS A 95 7.71 2.37 21.41
N GLU A 96 6.48 2.73 21.03
CA GLU A 96 5.59 1.86 20.24
C GLU A 96 5.15 2.46 18.91
N LEU A 97 5.01 3.78 18.81
CA LEU A 97 4.80 4.43 17.52
C LEU A 97 6.13 4.42 16.75
N ILE A 98 6.02 4.16 15.45
CA ILE A 98 7.15 4.09 14.54
C ILE A 98 7.93 5.41 14.65
N ASP A 99 9.12 5.35 15.25
CA ASP A 99 10.05 6.48 15.26
C ASP A 99 10.24 6.92 13.80
N SER A 100 10.01 8.20 13.51
CA SER A 100 10.14 8.76 12.17
C SER A 100 11.55 8.59 11.57
N SER A 101 12.54 8.35 12.43
CA SER A 101 13.92 8.05 12.09
C SER A 101 14.25 6.55 12.08
N TYR A 102 13.29 5.69 12.42
CA TYR A 102 13.45 4.24 12.41
C TYR A 102 13.65 3.70 11.00
N ILE A 103 14.85 3.20 10.75
CA ILE A 103 15.17 2.44 9.54
C ILE A 103 14.91 0.97 9.84
N HIS A 104 13.83 0.43 9.27
CA HIS A 104 13.50 -0.98 9.42
C HIS A 104 14.65 -1.88 8.92
N THR A 105 15.11 -2.84 9.72
CA THR A 105 16.26 -3.72 9.41
C THR A 105 16.15 -4.47 8.07
N LEU A 106 14.93 -4.73 7.58
CA LEU A 106 14.70 -5.31 6.25
C LEU A 106 15.04 -4.37 5.07
N LEU A 107 15.15 -3.06 5.27
CA LEU A 107 15.59 -2.11 4.23
C LEU A 107 17.08 -2.26 3.92
N GLU A 108 17.89 -2.66 4.91
CA GLU A 108 19.32 -2.93 4.72
C GLU A 108 19.56 -4.19 3.86
N LYS A 109 18.66 -5.17 3.91
CA LYS A 109 18.77 -6.44 3.15
C LYS A 109 18.36 -6.35 1.67
N SER A 110 18.31 -5.15 1.09
CA SER A 110 17.89 -4.96 -0.32
C SER A 110 18.92 -5.40 -1.37
N LYS A 111 20.06 -5.96 -0.97
CA LYS A 111 20.98 -6.65 -1.88
C LYS A 111 21.35 -8.01 -1.32
N LEU A 112 20.54 -9.02 -1.61
CA LEU A 112 21.05 -10.40 -1.69
C LEU A 112 22.18 -10.39 -2.71
N THR A 113 23.42 -10.29 -2.23
CA THR A 113 24.59 -10.52 -3.08
C THR A 113 24.56 -11.98 -3.49
N LYS A 114 24.95 -12.27 -4.74
CA LYS A 114 24.85 -13.60 -5.40
C LYS A 114 25.42 -14.80 -4.59
N LYS A 115 26.06 -14.58 -3.45
CA LYS A 115 26.66 -15.60 -2.58
C LYS A 115 25.67 -16.38 -1.71
N GLU A 116 24.46 -15.88 -1.46
CA GLU A 116 23.44 -16.60 -0.64
C GLU A 116 22.51 -17.50 -1.47
N LYS A 117 22.87 -17.78 -2.72
CA LYS A 117 22.08 -18.59 -3.66
C LYS A 117 22.64 -20.00 -3.90
N VAL A 118 23.57 -20.47 -3.08
CA VAL A 118 24.14 -21.83 -3.16
C VAL A 118 23.58 -22.68 -2.03
#